data_AF-A0A257A3G3-F1
#
_entry.id   AF-A0A257A3G3-F1
#
_cell.length_a   1.000
_cell.length_b   1.000
_cell.length_c   1.000
_cell.angle_alpha   90.00
_cell.angle_beta   90.00
_cell.angle_gamma   90.00
#
_symmetry.space_group_name_H-M   'P 1'
#
loop_
_entity.id
_entity.type
_entity.pdbx_description
1 polymer ?
#
loop_
_entity_poly.entity_id
_entity_poly.type
_entity_poly.pdbx_seq_one_letter_code
_entity_poly.pdbx_strand_id
1 'polypeptide(L)'
;MYPSIVAYGEGATCTFVMDGDLYVTHTDDGGVTWSEPEKVNDETGTVSMENSGHTFWTDTRNGNADIYYDNVGLPPTPILSIESISGGFGVKATVANIGTADAENVDWTMTFSGPVFIGKEKSGTVTVPAGGTVTISSGLILGIGPATVTVDVGGATKTASGFVLGPLVLGMK
;
A
#
# COMPACT_ATOMS: atom_id res chain seq x y z
N MET A 1 10.95 -12.64 29.13
CA MET A 1 11.07 -12.80 27.66
C MET A 1 10.97 -11.41 27.05
N TYR A 2 11.69 -11.12 25.97
CA TYR A 2 11.65 -9.80 25.33
C TYR A 2 10.75 -9.85 24.08
N PRO A 3 10.01 -8.78 23.77
CA PRO A 3 9.30 -8.67 22.50
C PRO A 3 10.29 -8.77 21.32
N SER A 4 9.84 -9.33 20.21
CA SER A 4 10.57 -9.38 18.94
C SER A 4 9.88 -8.48 17.91
N ILE A 5 10.65 -7.67 17.20
CA ILE A 5 10.15 -6.72 16.21
C ILE A 5 10.82 -6.98 14.87
N VAL A 6 10.00 -7.13 13.82
CA VAL A 6 10.45 -7.14 12.43
C VAL A 6 9.92 -5.91 11.73
N ALA A 7 10.82 -5.07 11.22
CA ALA A 7 10.49 -3.83 10.52
C ALA A 7 10.69 -3.95 9.00
N TYR A 8 9.83 -3.29 8.24
CA TYR A 8 9.86 -3.20 6.78
C TYR A 8 9.33 -1.82 6.36
N GLY A 9 10.26 -0.90 6.06
CA GLY A 9 9.91 0.50 5.81
C GLY A 9 9.41 1.18 7.10
N GLU A 10 8.28 1.88 7.02
CA GLU A 10 7.59 2.47 8.18
C GLU A 10 6.71 1.44 8.92
N GLY A 11 6.48 0.27 8.33
CA GLY A 11 5.73 -0.80 8.99
C GLY A 11 6.59 -1.68 9.88
N ALA A 12 6.02 -2.20 10.96
CA ALA A 12 6.64 -3.25 11.77
C ALA A 12 5.62 -4.19 12.40
N THR A 13 6.04 -5.43 12.63
CA THR A 13 5.29 -6.45 13.36
C THR A 13 6.03 -6.71 14.66
N CYS A 14 5.33 -6.54 15.79
CA CYS A 14 5.82 -6.87 17.11
C CYS A 14 5.12 -8.13 17.58
N THR A 15 5.90 -9.07 18.08
CA THR A 15 5.43 -10.32 18.66
C THR A 15 5.95 -10.44 20.07
N PHE A 16 5.07 -10.80 21.00
CA PHE A 16 5.39 -10.83 22.42
C PHE A 16 4.56 -11.86 23.16
N VAL A 17 5.04 -12.25 24.34
CA VAL A 17 4.34 -13.21 25.21
C VAL A 17 3.80 -12.47 26.43
N MET A 18 2.52 -12.68 26.74
CA MET A 18 1.85 -12.15 27.92
C MET A 18 1.04 -13.28 28.54
N ASP A 19 1.22 -13.52 29.84
CA ASP A 19 0.49 -14.55 30.61
C ASP A 19 0.51 -15.98 30.01
N GLY A 20 1.60 -16.32 29.31
CA GLY A 20 1.77 -17.64 28.69
C GLY A 20 1.08 -17.79 27.33
N ASP A 21 0.66 -16.68 26.72
CA ASP A 21 0.08 -16.60 25.38
C ASP A 21 0.91 -15.73 24.45
N LEU A 22 0.93 -16.10 23.16
CA LEU A 22 1.61 -15.38 22.10
C LEU A 22 0.65 -14.35 21.50
N TYR A 23 1.12 -13.10 21.42
CA TYR A 23 0.40 -12.00 20.80
C TYR A 23 1.19 -11.38 19.66
N VAL A 24 0.45 -10.81 18.71
CA VAL A 24 0.97 -9.98 17.62
C VAL A 24 0.31 -8.60 17.65
N THR A 25 1.07 -7.56 17.33
CA THR A 25 0.57 -6.22 17.05
C THR A 25 1.40 -5.61 15.92
N HIS A 26 0.79 -4.73 15.14
CA HIS A 26 1.46 -4.09 14.01
C HIS A 26 1.44 -2.57 14.11
N THR A 27 2.40 -1.95 13.43
CA THR A 27 2.45 -0.51 13.17
C THR A 27 2.67 -0.30 11.67
N ASP A 28 2.14 0.79 11.15
CA ASP A 28 2.33 1.31 9.79
C ASP A 28 2.90 2.75 9.78
N ASP A 29 3.14 3.33 10.96
CA ASP A 29 3.52 4.73 11.16
C ASP A 29 4.89 4.90 11.86
N GLY A 30 5.78 3.93 11.68
CA GLY A 30 7.12 3.93 12.29
C GLY A 30 7.13 3.63 13.78
N GLY A 31 6.07 3.01 14.31
CA GLY A 31 5.93 2.64 15.72
C GLY A 31 5.35 3.72 16.61
N VAL A 32 4.72 4.76 16.04
CA VAL A 32 4.01 5.81 16.79
C VAL A 32 2.72 5.26 17.38
N THR A 33 1.96 4.50 16.59
CA THR A 33 0.77 3.78 17.02
C THR A 33 0.90 2.29 16.69
N TRP A 34 0.15 1.48 17.44
CA TRP A 34 0.15 0.03 17.34
C TRP A 34 -1.29 -0.49 17.38
N SER A 35 -1.59 -1.52 16.58
CA SER A 35 -2.88 -2.17 16.58
C SER A 35 -3.20 -2.83 17.93
N GLU A 36 -4.47 -3.09 18.19
CA GLU A 36 -4.85 -3.92 19.34
C GLU A 36 -4.14 -5.28 19.24
N PRO A 37 -3.50 -5.78 20.32
CA PRO A 37 -2.84 -7.07 20.28
C PRO A 37 -3.79 -8.23 20.03
N GLU A 38 -3.45 -9.06 19.06
CA GLU A 38 -4.22 -10.25 18.71
C GLU A 38 -3.52 -11.50 19.25
N LYS A 39 -4.27 -12.37 19.92
CA LYS A 39 -3.77 -13.66 20.39
C LYS A 39 -3.58 -14.60 19.20
N VAL A 40 -2.39 -15.19 19.09
CA VAL A 40 -2.00 -16.06 17.98
C VAL A 40 -2.24 -17.54 18.32
N ASN A 41 -1.92 -17.97 19.54
CA ASN A 41 -2.07 -19.36 19.94
C ASN A 41 -3.52 -19.70 20.33
N ASP A 42 -4.00 -20.87 19.92
CA ASP A 42 -5.35 -21.34 20.26
C ASP A 42 -5.50 -21.62 21.76
N GLU A 43 -4.57 -22.37 22.34
CA GLU A 43 -4.67 -22.87 23.72
C GLU A 43 -4.04 -21.89 24.71
N THR A 44 -4.80 -21.49 25.72
CA THR A 44 -4.40 -20.44 26.67
C THR A 44 -3.33 -20.92 27.64
N GLY A 45 -2.27 -20.12 27.81
CA GLY A 45 -1.24 -20.30 28.85
C GLY A 45 -0.23 -21.40 28.55
N THR A 46 -0.15 -21.89 27.31
CA THR A 46 0.68 -23.05 26.96
C THR A 46 2.02 -22.68 26.35
N VAL A 47 2.26 -21.41 26.03
CA VAL A 47 3.48 -20.96 25.37
C VAL A 47 4.64 -20.94 26.37
N SER A 48 5.68 -21.72 26.08
CA SER A 48 6.85 -21.91 26.96
C SER A 48 8.18 -21.51 26.32
N MET A 49 8.26 -21.43 24.99
CA MET A 49 9.49 -21.09 24.25
C MET A 49 9.21 -20.34 22.93
N GLU A 50 10.06 -19.35 22.67
CA GLU A 50 10.31 -18.56 21.45
C GLU A 50 9.36 -17.45 20.95
N ASN A 51 10.05 -16.40 20.45
CA ASN A 51 9.78 -15.78 19.15
C ASN A 51 11.13 -15.32 18.54
N SER A 52 11.46 -15.74 17.32
CA SER A 52 12.69 -15.38 16.58
C SER A 52 12.47 -14.30 15.50
N GLY A 53 11.43 -13.48 15.67
CA GLY A 53 10.96 -12.54 14.63
C GLY A 53 9.97 -13.18 13.67
N HIS A 54 9.52 -14.40 13.98
CA HIS A 54 8.56 -15.15 13.21
C HIS A 54 7.57 -15.81 14.17
N THR A 55 6.34 -16.05 13.74
CA THR A 55 5.27 -16.63 14.54
C THR A 55 5.36 -18.14 14.66
N PHE A 56 6.50 -18.59 15.19
CA PHE A 56 6.69 -19.93 15.72
C PHE A 56 6.70 -19.85 17.25
N TRP A 57 6.13 -20.84 17.92
CA TRP A 57 6.16 -20.95 19.38
C TRP A 57 6.21 -22.41 19.83
N THR A 58 6.63 -22.60 21.06
CA THR A 58 6.62 -23.90 21.73
C THR A 58 5.46 -23.99 22.71
N ASP A 59 4.70 -25.06 22.61
CA ASP A 59 3.53 -25.35 23.44
C ASP A 59 3.77 -26.61 24.28
N THR A 60 3.40 -26.58 25.57
CA THR A 60 3.60 -27.69 26.51
C THR A 60 2.33 -28.41 26.96
N ARG A 61 1.20 -28.21 26.28
CA ARG A 61 -0.12 -28.73 26.70
C ARG A 61 -0.17 -30.25 26.89
N ASN A 62 0.70 -30.98 26.20
CA ASN A 62 0.75 -32.45 26.23
C ASN A 62 1.95 -33.01 27.02
N GLY A 63 2.57 -32.21 27.88
CA GLY A 63 3.69 -32.63 28.72
C GLY A 63 5.04 -32.73 28.00
N ASN A 64 5.06 -32.52 26.68
CA ASN A 64 6.25 -32.34 25.87
C ASN A 64 6.19 -30.97 25.17
N ALA A 65 7.35 -30.41 24.87
CA ALA A 65 7.48 -29.17 24.11
C ALA A 65 7.34 -29.45 22.61
N ASP A 66 6.22 -29.03 22.02
CA ASP A 66 5.94 -29.14 20.59
C ASP A 66 6.06 -27.76 19.92
N ILE A 67 6.58 -27.70 18.69
CA ILE A 67 6.71 -26.44 17.93
C ILE A 67 5.48 -26.25 17.04
N TYR A 68 4.87 -25.07 17.13
CA TYR A 68 3.75 -24.63 16.32
C TYR A 68 4.15 -23.40 15.48
N TYR A 69 3.38 -23.14 14.44
CA TYR A 69 3.54 -22.02 13.53
C TYR A 69 2.18 -21.44 13.18
N ASP A 70 2.11 -20.12 13.04
CA ASP A 70 1.00 -19.44 12.39
C ASP A 70 1.52 -18.32 11.49
N ASN A 71 0.74 -17.94 10.49
CA ASN A 71 1.01 -16.78 9.66
C ASN A 71 0.18 -15.60 10.16
N VAL A 72 0.82 -14.68 10.89
CA VAL A 72 0.16 -13.46 11.41
C VAL A 72 0.14 -12.30 10.41
N GLY A 73 0.45 -12.58 9.15
CA GLY A 73 0.42 -11.60 8.08
C GLY A 73 1.44 -10.47 8.22
N LEU A 74 1.30 -9.50 7.34
CA LEU A 74 1.91 -8.18 7.47
C LEU A 74 0.81 -7.22 7.93
N PRO A 75 1.15 -6.06 8.51
CA PRO A 75 0.19 -4.99 8.75
C PRO A 75 -0.61 -4.74 7.49
N PRO A 76 -1.86 -4.29 7.64
CA PRO A 76 -2.59 -3.69 6.55
C PRO A 76 -1.72 -2.61 5.89
N THR A 77 -1.37 -2.77 4.62
CA THR A 77 -0.59 -1.77 3.86
C THR A 77 -1.29 -1.43 2.56
N PRO A 78 -1.36 -0.14 2.16
CA PRO A 78 -1.84 0.22 0.85
C PRO A 78 -0.81 -0.19 -0.21
N ILE A 79 -1.29 -0.70 -1.34
CA ILE A 79 -0.45 -1.02 -2.50
C ILE A 79 -1.14 -0.41 -3.71
N LEU A 80 -0.59 0.67 -4.24
CA LEU A 80 -1.18 1.40 -5.35
C LEU A 80 -0.68 0.88 -6.70
N SER A 81 -1.60 0.83 -7.65
CA SER A 81 -1.32 0.45 -9.04
C SER A 81 -2.13 1.35 -9.98
N ILE A 82 -1.50 1.81 -11.05
CA ILE A 82 -2.19 2.57 -12.10
C ILE A 82 -2.69 1.57 -13.14
N GLU A 83 -3.99 1.26 -13.11
CA GLU A 83 -4.60 0.26 -13.99
C GLU A 83 -4.64 0.74 -15.43
N SER A 84 -5.12 1.96 -15.64
CA SER A 84 -5.29 2.51 -16.98
C SER A 84 -5.05 4.01 -17.01
N ILE A 85 -4.58 4.48 -18.18
CA ILE A 85 -4.47 5.89 -18.50
C ILE A 85 -5.27 6.08 -19.80
N SER A 86 -6.26 6.96 -19.78
CA SER A 86 -7.22 7.14 -20.87
C SER A 86 -7.39 8.59 -21.29
N GLY A 87 -7.52 8.78 -22.60
CA GLY A 87 -7.60 10.09 -23.26
C GLY A 87 -9.04 10.50 -23.51
N GLY A 88 -9.24 11.79 -23.75
CA GLY A 88 -10.54 12.38 -24.01
C GLY A 88 -10.40 13.88 -23.85
N PHE A 89 -11.26 14.50 -23.05
CA PHE A 89 -10.99 15.85 -22.56
C PHE A 89 -9.94 15.77 -21.44
N GLY A 90 -8.69 16.12 -21.77
CA GLY A 90 -7.54 15.87 -20.90
C GLY A 90 -7.18 14.38 -20.79
N VAL A 91 -6.52 14.04 -19.69
CA VAL A 91 -6.13 12.68 -19.32
C VAL A 91 -6.79 12.29 -18.00
N LYS A 92 -7.26 11.05 -17.93
CA LYS A 92 -7.70 10.41 -16.70
C LYS A 92 -6.84 9.18 -16.44
N ALA A 93 -6.51 8.93 -15.18
CA ALA A 93 -5.87 7.71 -14.76
C ALA A 93 -6.69 7.02 -13.67
N THR A 94 -6.91 5.72 -13.82
CA THR A 94 -7.56 4.88 -12.82
C THR A 94 -6.48 4.28 -11.92
N VAL A 95 -6.57 4.59 -10.63
CA VAL A 95 -5.67 4.10 -9.59
C VAL A 95 -6.43 3.08 -8.76
N ALA A 96 -5.88 1.88 -8.63
CA ALA A 96 -6.39 0.83 -7.76
C ALA A 96 -5.50 0.70 -6.53
N ASN A 97 -6.13 0.44 -5.39
CA ASN A 97 -5.43 -0.02 -4.20
C ASN A 97 -5.64 -1.54 -4.07
N ILE A 98 -4.60 -2.30 -4.40
CA ILE A 98 -4.58 -3.76 -4.28
C ILE A 98 -4.04 -4.22 -2.92
N GLY A 99 -3.77 -3.28 -2.02
CA GLY A 99 -3.37 -3.53 -0.65
C GLY A 99 -4.55 -3.78 0.27
N THR A 100 -4.23 -4.03 1.54
CA THR A 100 -5.18 -4.40 2.59
C THR A 100 -5.52 -3.24 3.54
N ALA A 101 -4.84 -2.10 3.43
CA ALA A 101 -5.18 -0.85 4.12
C ALA A 101 -5.59 0.24 3.13
N ASP A 102 -6.36 1.22 3.62
CA ASP A 102 -6.71 2.43 2.88
C ASP A 102 -5.45 3.27 2.60
N ALA A 103 -5.37 3.82 1.40
CA ALA A 103 -4.32 4.74 1.02
C ALA A 103 -4.86 6.16 1.21
N GLU A 104 -4.50 6.84 2.29
CA GLU A 104 -5.04 8.17 2.60
C GLU A 104 -4.10 9.30 2.15
N ASN A 105 -4.70 10.38 1.62
CA ASN A 105 -3.99 11.63 1.28
C ASN A 105 -2.72 11.42 0.43
N VAL A 106 -2.73 10.42 -0.44
CA VAL A 106 -1.56 10.08 -1.25
C VAL A 106 -1.32 11.12 -2.32
N ASP A 107 -0.12 11.68 -2.32
CA ASP A 107 0.32 12.61 -3.35
C ASP A 107 0.35 11.93 -4.71
N TRP A 108 -0.17 12.63 -5.72
CA TRP A 108 -0.09 12.22 -7.11
C TRP A 108 0.31 13.38 -8.02
N THR A 109 0.94 13.03 -9.14
CA THR A 109 1.32 13.97 -10.20
C THR A 109 0.99 13.40 -11.57
N MET A 110 0.67 14.29 -12.52
CA MET A 110 0.58 14.02 -13.94
C MET A 110 1.44 15.04 -14.68
N THR A 111 2.46 14.56 -15.37
CA THR A 111 3.41 15.42 -16.09
C THR A 111 3.39 15.09 -17.57
N PHE A 112 3.28 16.12 -18.39
CA PHE A 112 3.18 16.02 -19.84
C PHE A 112 4.45 16.48 -20.52
N SER A 113 5.02 15.60 -21.35
CA SER A 113 6.09 15.91 -22.29
C SER A 113 5.54 16.08 -23.71
N GLY A 114 6.16 16.97 -24.49
CA GLY A 114 5.74 17.31 -25.86
C GLY A 114 5.14 18.72 -25.99
N PRO A 115 4.48 19.02 -27.11
CA PRO A 115 3.91 20.33 -27.44
C PRO A 115 2.58 20.59 -26.71
N VAL A 116 2.58 20.41 -25.39
CA VAL A 116 1.52 20.82 -24.46
C VAL A 116 1.90 22.19 -23.93
N PHE A 117 1.01 23.17 -23.99
CA PHE A 117 1.29 24.57 -23.59
C PHE A 117 0.58 24.97 -22.30
N ILE A 118 -0.57 24.35 -21.99
CA ILE A 118 -1.35 24.58 -20.77
C ILE A 118 -1.63 23.24 -20.10
N GLY A 119 -1.53 23.19 -18.77
CA GLY A 119 -1.74 21.96 -18.00
C GLY A 119 -0.60 20.94 -18.16
N LYS A 120 0.64 21.41 -18.38
CA LYS A 120 1.84 20.56 -18.48
C LYS A 120 2.09 19.70 -17.25
N GLU A 121 1.61 20.15 -16.10
CA GLU A 121 1.71 19.44 -14.84
C GLU A 121 0.41 19.63 -14.06
N LYS A 122 -0.01 18.58 -13.38
CA LYS A 122 -1.11 18.61 -12.43
C LYS A 122 -0.75 17.73 -11.24
N SER A 123 -0.96 18.24 -10.03
CA SER A 123 -0.79 17.49 -8.80
C SER A 123 -2.01 17.61 -7.89
N GLY A 124 -2.06 16.73 -6.91
CA GLY A 124 -3.05 16.75 -5.83
C GLY A 124 -2.82 15.59 -4.88
N THR A 125 -3.76 15.42 -3.95
CA THR A 125 -3.84 14.25 -3.08
C THR A 125 -5.03 13.40 -3.47
N VAL A 126 -5.00 12.12 -3.13
CA VAL A 126 -6.11 11.21 -3.35
C VAL A 126 -6.20 10.16 -2.25
N THR A 127 -7.41 9.80 -1.86
CA THR A 127 -7.66 8.65 -0.97
C THR A 127 -8.21 7.49 -1.80
N VAL A 128 -7.62 6.31 -1.65
CA VAL A 128 -8.02 5.08 -2.33
C VAL A 128 -8.27 4.00 -1.27
N PRO A 129 -9.53 3.65 -0.97
CA PRO A 129 -9.85 2.60 -0.01
C PRO A 129 -9.24 1.25 -0.38
N ALA A 130 -8.97 0.39 0.59
CA ALA A 130 -8.46 -0.96 0.39
C ALA A 130 -9.36 -1.75 -0.59
N GLY A 131 -8.74 -2.40 -1.58
CA GLY A 131 -9.46 -3.10 -2.67
C GLY A 131 -10.26 -2.18 -3.62
N GLY A 132 -10.22 -0.87 -3.41
CA GLY A 132 -10.97 0.12 -4.17
C GLY A 132 -10.22 0.68 -5.37
N THR A 133 -10.96 1.43 -6.20
CA THR A 133 -10.40 2.16 -7.34
C THR A 133 -10.91 3.60 -7.35
N VAL A 134 -10.07 4.53 -7.77
CA VAL A 134 -10.43 5.94 -7.93
C VAL A 134 -9.89 6.47 -9.27
N THR A 135 -10.45 7.57 -9.75
CA THR A 135 -9.97 8.22 -10.98
C THR A 135 -9.45 9.61 -10.68
N ILE A 136 -8.19 9.86 -11.03
CA ILE A 136 -7.56 11.18 -11.03
C ILE A 136 -7.58 11.76 -12.45
N SER A 137 -7.58 13.10 -12.56
CA SER A 137 -7.78 13.80 -13.84
C SER A 137 -6.86 15.00 -13.95
N SER A 138 -6.26 15.18 -15.14
CA SER A 138 -5.47 16.37 -15.46
C SER A 138 -6.33 17.63 -15.55
N GLY A 139 -7.63 17.49 -15.79
CA GLY A 139 -8.49 18.60 -16.20
C GLY A 139 -8.12 19.12 -17.58
N LEU A 140 -8.29 20.43 -17.79
CA LEU A 140 -7.98 21.08 -19.06
C LEU A 140 -6.46 21.07 -19.31
N ILE A 141 -6.07 20.44 -20.41
CA ILE A 141 -4.76 20.64 -21.03
C ILE A 141 -4.96 21.31 -22.39
N LEU A 142 -3.96 22.01 -22.91
CA LEU A 142 -3.98 22.48 -24.30
C LEU A 142 -2.63 22.21 -24.95
N GLY A 143 -2.63 21.50 -26.08
CA GLY A 143 -1.43 21.17 -26.83
C GLY A 143 -1.74 20.79 -28.27
N ILE A 144 -0.69 20.63 -29.09
CA ILE A 144 -0.83 20.22 -30.49
C ILE A 144 0.34 19.32 -30.88
N GLY A 145 0.13 18.02 -31.00
CA GLY A 145 1.12 17.05 -31.45
C GLY A 145 1.26 15.82 -30.55
N PRO A 146 2.25 14.95 -30.81
CA PRO A 146 2.50 13.78 -29.99
C PRO A 146 2.95 14.20 -28.59
N ALA A 147 2.33 13.64 -27.56
CA ALA A 147 2.66 13.90 -26.16
C ALA A 147 2.71 12.61 -25.36
N THR A 148 3.47 12.65 -24.27
CA THR A 148 3.61 11.57 -23.30
C THR A 148 3.18 12.09 -21.94
N VAL A 149 2.30 11.38 -21.25
CA VAL A 149 1.92 11.66 -19.87
C VAL A 149 2.60 10.63 -18.96
N THR A 150 3.21 11.12 -17.89
CA THR A 150 3.71 10.29 -16.79
C THR A 150 2.85 10.58 -15.58
N VAL A 151 2.26 9.53 -15.02
CA VAL A 151 1.43 9.58 -13.81
C VAL A 151 2.23 8.93 -12.69
N ASP A 152 2.33 9.62 -11.56
CA ASP A 152 2.91 9.10 -10.33
C ASP A 152 1.86 9.19 -9.22
N VAL A 153 1.71 8.11 -8.43
CA VAL A 153 0.82 8.08 -7.27
C VAL A 153 1.39 7.16 -6.20
N GLY A 154 1.79 7.71 -5.05
CA GLY A 154 2.33 6.92 -3.93
C GLY A 154 3.50 6.01 -4.31
N GLY A 155 4.36 6.44 -5.25
CA GLY A 155 5.49 5.66 -5.76
C GLY A 155 5.16 4.69 -6.89
N ALA A 156 3.88 4.51 -7.26
CA ALA A 156 3.51 3.82 -8.48
C ALA A 156 3.59 4.78 -9.67
N THR A 157 4.44 4.46 -10.65
CA THR A 157 4.62 5.29 -11.86
C THR A 157 4.12 4.55 -13.10
N LYS A 158 3.35 5.23 -13.96
CA LYS A 158 2.94 4.71 -15.27
C LYS A 158 2.96 5.80 -16.32
N THR A 159 3.40 5.45 -17.52
CA THR A 159 3.50 6.37 -18.66
C THR A 159 2.58 5.90 -19.77
N ALA A 160 1.96 6.85 -20.46
CA ALA A 160 1.21 6.60 -21.68
C ALA A 160 1.48 7.70 -22.72
N SER A 161 1.43 7.33 -24.00
CA SER A 161 1.67 8.25 -25.11
C SER A 161 0.44 8.35 -26.01
N GLY A 162 0.18 9.55 -26.51
CA GLY A 162 -0.95 9.83 -27.40
C GLY A 162 -0.72 11.09 -28.24
N PHE A 163 -1.79 11.59 -28.83
CA PHE A 163 -1.77 12.81 -29.63
C PHE A 163 -2.70 13.86 -29.01
N VAL A 164 -2.18 15.05 -28.75
CA VAL A 164 -2.95 16.17 -28.20
C VAL A 164 -3.40 17.08 -29.33
N LEU A 165 -4.69 17.41 -29.35
CA LEU A 165 -5.31 18.34 -30.31
C LEU A 165 -6.22 19.31 -29.55
N GLY A 166 -5.67 20.45 -29.16
CA GLY A 166 -6.34 21.38 -28.26
C GLY A 166 -6.59 20.71 -26.91
N PRO A 167 -7.84 20.62 -26.43
CA PRO A 167 -8.16 19.95 -25.16
C PRO A 167 -8.31 18.43 -25.27
N LEU A 168 -8.28 17.89 -26.49
CA LEU A 168 -8.52 16.48 -26.74
C LEU A 168 -7.22 15.68 -26.77
N VAL A 169 -7.20 14.54 -26.07
CA VAL A 169 -6.11 13.56 -26.08
C VAL A 169 -6.60 12.28 -26.73
N LEU A 170 -5.95 11.89 -27.82
CA LEU A 170 -6.38 10.80 -28.69
C LEU A 170 -5.36 9.67 -28.72
N GLY A 171 -5.85 8.44 -28.87
CA GLY A 171 -5.02 7.27 -29.16
C GLY A 171 -4.02 6.92 -28.06
N MET A 172 -4.35 7.22 -26.81
CA MET A 172 -3.44 7.00 -25.68
C MET A 172 -3.22 5.51 -25.43
N LYS A 173 -1.95 5.13 -25.22
CA LYS A 173 -1.48 3.75 -24.99
C LYS A 173 -0.34 3.72 -24.00
#